data_AF-A0A9W9RUM9-F1
#
_entry.id   AF-A0A9W9RUM9-F1
#
_cell.length_a   1.000
_cell.length_b   1.000
_cell.length_c   1.000
_cell.angle_alpha   90.00
_cell.angle_beta   90.00
_cell.angle_gamma   90.00
#
_symmetry.space_group_name_H-M   'P 1'
#
loop_
_entity.id
_entity.type
_entity.pdbx_description
1 polymer ?
#
loop_
_entity_poly.entity_id
_entity_poly.type
_entity_poly.pdbx_seq_one_letter_code
_entity_poly.pdbx_strand_id
1 'polypeptide(L)'
;MTTLEISSEKSSGQIQKYIDTIDAEGWHDLANYTLDHRARLVKPIISYDTSAIALSFVPASGEGDNTAYSGKDDSYTYHHLRRDLYDKVTMKGVPIAARYTVPSAHITIARVVRPDTTKFRNLDPTAVSDDVAAQLVAKIEDLNCELRSNVWRRLGDPSQGQWVVGHEKGLELIWGTTWYGKGERVVLGEGFV
;
A
#
# COMPACT_ATOMS: atom_id res chain seq x y z
N MET A 1 3.29 0.52 1.11
CA MET A 1 1.86 0.36 0.77
C MET A 1 1.06 1.20 1.73
N THR A 2 0.09 1.97 1.26
CA THR A 2 -0.75 2.81 2.14
C THR A 2 -1.94 2.01 2.67
N THR A 3 -2.00 1.82 4.00
CA THR A 3 -3.12 1.12 4.64
C THR A 3 -4.34 2.01 4.81
N LEU A 4 -4.15 3.28 5.17
CA LEU A 4 -5.22 4.27 5.28
C LEU A 4 -4.68 5.63 4.88
N GLU A 5 -5.37 6.33 3.99
CA GLU A 5 -5.15 7.75 3.74
C GLU A 5 -6.16 8.51 4.59
N ILE A 6 -5.69 9.30 5.56
CA ILE A 6 -6.59 10.04 6.47
C ILE A 6 -7.13 11.29 5.78
N SER A 7 -6.26 12.11 5.21
CA SER A 7 -6.66 13.32 4.48
C SER A 7 -5.59 13.70 3.46
N SER A 8 -6.03 14.21 2.31
CA SER A 8 -5.16 14.80 1.29
C SER A 8 -5.53 16.28 1.03
N GLU A 9 -4.64 17.02 0.37
CA GLU A 9 -4.93 18.37 -0.17
C GLU A 9 -5.35 19.40 0.89
N LYS A 10 -4.83 19.29 2.11
CA LYS A 10 -5.03 20.25 3.20
C LYS A 10 -3.77 21.05 3.47
N SER A 11 -3.93 22.22 4.10
CA SER A 11 -2.79 22.99 4.58
C SER A 11 -2.11 22.31 5.77
N SER A 12 -0.83 22.59 6.01
CA SER A 12 -0.10 22.04 7.14
C SER A 12 -0.79 22.32 8.47
N GLY A 13 -1.37 23.51 8.65
CA GLY A 13 -2.11 23.86 9.88
C GLY A 13 -3.43 23.09 10.05
N GLN A 14 -4.06 22.63 8.97
CA GLN A 14 -5.23 21.75 9.05
C GLN A 14 -4.82 20.31 9.42
N ILE A 15 -3.73 19.81 8.82
CA ILE A 15 -3.21 18.47 9.15
C ILE A 15 -2.69 18.44 10.59
N GLN A 16 -2.00 19.48 11.05
CA GLN A 16 -1.52 19.57 12.43
C GLN A 16 -2.67 19.44 13.44
N LYS A 17 -3.81 20.09 13.19
CA LYS A 17 -4.99 19.93 14.04
C LYS A 17 -5.47 18.48 14.13
N TYR A 18 -5.39 17.70 13.05
CA TYR A 18 -5.73 16.27 13.08
C TYR A 18 -4.73 15.47 13.89
N ILE A 19 -3.43 15.76 13.73
CA ILE A 19 -2.36 15.14 14.53
C ILE A 19 -2.58 15.43 16.01
N ASP A 20 -2.90 16.68 16.37
CA ASP A 20 -3.12 17.12 17.74
C ASP A 20 -4.45 16.62 18.35
N THR A 21 -5.38 16.15 17.52
CA THR A 21 -6.69 15.63 17.99
C THR A 21 -6.54 14.25 18.63
N ILE A 22 -5.62 13.42 18.13
CA ILE A 22 -5.32 12.11 18.72
C ILE A 22 -4.03 12.27 19.53
N ASP A 23 -4.07 11.83 20.78
CA ASP A 23 -2.90 11.82 21.65
C ASP A 23 -1.81 10.84 21.14
N ALA A 24 -0.59 11.01 21.67
CA ALA A 24 0.54 10.16 21.29
C ALA A 24 0.22 8.66 21.50
N GLU A 25 -0.43 8.32 22.61
CA GLU A 25 -0.86 6.95 22.91
C GLU A 25 -1.83 6.41 21.85
N GLY A 26 -2.84 7.18 21.44
CA GLY A 26 -3.75 6.78 20.37
C GLY A 26 -3.07 6.57 19.02
N TRP A 27 -2.04 7.37 18.70
CA TRP A 27 -1.23 7.13 17.50
C TRP A 27 -0.35 5.89 17.61
N HIS A 28 0.23 5.62 18.78
CA HIS A 28 0.98 4.38 19.04
C HIS A 28 0.08 3.15 18.95
N ASP A 29 -1.12 3.18 19.53
CA ASP A 29 -2.11 2.11 19.44
C ASP A 29 -2.49 1.78 17.99
N LEU A 30 -2.68 2.81 17.16
CA LEU A 30 -2.93 2.66 15.73
C LEU A 30 -1.71 2.07 15.01
N ALA A 31 -0.51 2.57 15.31
CA ALA A 31 0.73 2.13 14.69
C ALA A 31 1.05 0.66 15.00
N ASN A 32 0.77 0.22 16.23
CA ASN A 32 1.01 -1.13 16.73
C ASN A 32 -0.16 -2.10 16.51
N TYR A 33 -1.23 -1.67 15.83
CA TYR A 33 -2.45 -2.47 15.71
C TYR A 33 -2.22 -3.86 15.09
N THR A 34 -1.19 -3.97 14.24
CA THR A 34 -0.78 -5.21 13.58
C THR A 34 -0.12 -6.24 14.50
N LEU A 35 0.25 -5.91 15.74
CA LEU A 35 0.81 -6.87 16.70
C LEU A 35 -0.20 -8.01 16.99
N ASP A 36 -1.46 -7.62 17.20
CA ASP A 36 -2.57 -8.53 17.51
C ASP A 36 -3.51 -8.79 16.33
N HIS A 37 -3.50 -7.92 15.31
CA HIS A 37 -4.42 -7.97 14.16
C HIS A 37 -3.66 -8.17 12.86
N ARG A 38 -3.20 -9.40 12.64
CA ARG A 38 -2.31 -9.74 11.52
C ARG A 38 -3.11 -10.06 10.27
N ALA A 39 -3.00 -9.18 9.28
CA ALA A 39 -3.60 -9.37 7.97
C ALA A 39 -2.54 -9.79 6.94
N ARG A 40 -2.98 -10.63 5.99
CA ARG A 40 -2.17 -11.13 4.88
C ARG A 40 -2.67 -10.63 3.54
N LEU A 41 -1.71 -10.50 2.64
CA LEU A 41 -1.89 -10.17 1.25
C LEU A 41 -1.18 -11.22 0.40
N VAL A 42 -1.84 -11.69 -0.64
CA VAL A 42 -1.39 -12.81 -1.47
C VAL A 42 -1.64 -12.51 -2.96
N LYS A 43 -1.20 -13.43 -3.82
CA LYS A 43 -1.46 -13.43 -5.26
C LYS A 43 -1.05 -12.10 -5.93
N PRO A 44 0.23 -11.71 -5.82
CA PRO A 44 0.70 -10.46 -6.40
C PRO A 44 0.53 -10.47 -7.92
N ILE A 45 0.16 -9.32 -8.48
CA ILE A 45 0.15 -9.01 -9.92
C ILE A 45 0.69 -7.61 -10.16
N ILE A 46 1.31 -7.39 -11.32
CA ILE A 46 1.65 -6.07 -11.80
C ILE A 46 0.42 -5.49 -12.50
N SER A 47 -0.16 -4.45 -11.93
CA SER A 47 -1.27 -3.67 -12.49
C SER A 47 -0.76 -2.35 -13.03
N TYR A 48 -1.37 -1.83 -14.10
CA TYR A 48 -1.03 -0.54 -14.67
C TYR A 48 -2.28 0.20 -15.15
N ASP A 49 -2.19 1.52 -15.17
CA ASP A 49 -3.17 2.41 -15.78
C ASP A 49 -2.43 3.59 -16.44
N THR A 50 -3.18 4.61 -16.89
CA THR A 50 -2.60 5.80 -17.52
C THR A 50 -1.73 6.65 -16.58
N SER A 51 -1.73 6.37 -15.28
CA SER A 51 -1.07 7.15 -14.23
C SER A 51 0.13 6.43 -13.62
N ALA A 52 0.10 5.10 -13.51
CA ALA A 52 1.08 4.36 -12.74
C ALA A 52 1.19 2.88 -13.12
N ILE A 53 2.29 2.28 -12.68
CA ILE A 53 2.49 0.84 -12.58
C ILE A 53 2.61 0.50 -11.09
N ALA A 54 1.92 -0.54 -10.65
CA ALA A 54 1.89 -0.96 -9.24
C ALA A 54 1.94 -2.49 -9.11
N LEU A 55 2.57 -2.97 -8.04
CA LEU A 55 2.40 -4.33 -7.56
C LEU A 55 1.16 -4.38 -6.67
N SER A 56 0.13 -5.09 -7.11
CA SER A 56 -1.15 -5.21 -6.44
C SER A 56 -1.33 -6.61 -5.85
N PHE A 57 -2.01 -6.68 -4.72
CA PHE A 57 -2.29 -7.90 -3.97
C PHE A 57 -3.78 -8.01 -3.67
N VAL A 58 -4.23 -9.22 -3.34
CA VAL A 58 -5.56 -9.44 -2.77
C VAL A 58 -5.44 -9.86 -1.30
N PRO A 59 -6.42 -9.53 -0.44
CA PRO A 59 -6.47 -10.05 0.91
C PRO A 59 -6.52 -11.57 0.89
N ALA A 60 -5.75 -12.21 1.78
CA ALA A 60 -5.98 -13.60 2.08
C ALA A 60 -7.30 -13.76 2.86
N SER A 61 -8.04 -14.82 2.59
CA SER A 61 -9.36 -15.18 3.09
C SER A 61 -9.56 -16.70 3.07
N GLY A 62 -8.65 -17.42 3.73
CA GLY A 62 -8.70 -18.87 3.91
C GLY A 62 -7.68 -19.63 3.06
N GLU A 63 -6.72 -18.94 2.43
CA GLU A 63 -5.54 -19.57 1.87
C GLU A 63 -4.71 -20.21 2.98
N GLY A 64 -4.41 -21.51 2.85
CA GLY A 64 -3.59 -22.22 3.84
C GLY A 64 -2.24 -21.51 4.10
N ASP A 65 -1.85 -21.42 5.37
CA ASP A 65 -0.63 -20.77 5.81
C ASP A 65 0.19 -21.72 6.71
N ASN A 66 1.47 -21.86 6.40
CA ASN A 66 2.43 -22.68 7.15
C ASN A 66 3.45 -21.84 7.95
N THR A 67 3.30 -20.51 8.01
CA THR A 67 4.16 -19.59 8.76
C THR A 67 3.62 -19.33 10.16
N ALA A 68 4.54 -19.24 11.12
CA ALA A 68 4.25 -18.89 12.51
C ALA A 68 3.74 -17.45 12.71
N TYR A 69 3.79 -16.63 11.65
CA TYR A 69 3.56 -15.19 11.69
C TYR A 69 2.19 -14.79 11.19
N SER A 70 1.46 -15.70 10.57
CA SER A 70 0.11 -15.48 10.07
C SER A 70 -0.92 -15.50 11.21
N GLY A 71 -2.00 -14.73 11.04
CA GLY A 71 -3.13 -14.77 11.98
C GLY A 71 -3.88 -16.11 11.93
N LYS A 72 -4.91 -16.26 12.78
CA LYS A 72 -5.75 -17.48 12.81
C LYS A 72 -6.55 -17.64 11.49
N ASP A 73 -6.02 -18.44 10.57
CA ASP A 73 -6.67 -18.93 9.34
C ASP A 73 -7.28 -17.83 8.45
N ASP A 74 -6.66 -16.65 8.35
CA ASP A 74 -7.12 -15.51 7.54
C ASP A 74 -8.56 -15.04 7.82
N SER A 75 -9.13 -15.39 8.98
CA SER A 75 -10.42 -14.85 9.44
C SER A 75 -10.37 -13.33 9.60
N TYR A 76 -9.18 -12.78 9.86
CA TYR A 76 -8.90 -11.37 9.87
C TYR A 76 -8.18 -10.94 8.57
N THR A 77 -8.93 -10.35 7.64
CA THR A 77 -8.40 -9.95 6.32
C THR A 77 -7.83 -8.53 6.33
N TYR A 78 -7.10 -8.15 5.27
CA TYR A 78 -6.64 -6.78 5.08
C TYR A 78 -7.80 -5.75 5.04
N HIS A 79 -9.00 -6.16 4.64
CA HIS A 79 -10.17 -5.27 4.69
C HIS A 79 -10.66 -5.04 6.12
N HIS A 80 -10.58 -6.03 7.01
CA HIS A 80 -10.82 -5.83 8.44
C HIS A 80 -9.84 -4.82 9.02
N LEU A 81 -8.54 -4.97 8.73
CA LEU A 81 -7.52 -4.01 9.14
C LEU A 81 -7.86 -2.58 8.72
N ARG A 82 -8.22 -2.37 7.46
CA ARG A 82 -8.56 -1.02 6.96
C ARG A 82 -9.80 -0.45 7.63
N ARG A 83 -10.86 -1.25 7.80
CA ARG A 83 -12.08 -0.83 8.49
C ARG A 83 -11.79 -0.45 9.93
N ASP A 84 -11.06 -1.28 10.65
CA ASP A 84 -10.83 -1.08 12.08
C ASP A 84 -9.92 0.15 12.31
N LEU A 85 -8.93 0.40 11.43
CA LEU A 85 -8.14 1.65 11.45
C LEU A 85 -9.00 2.88 11.12
N TYR A 86 -9.90 2.78 10.14
CA TYR A 86 -10.85 3.85 9.81
C TYR A 86 -11.73 4.19 11.02
N ASP A 87 -12.30 3.17 11.66
CA ASP A 87 -13.20 3.33 12.81
C ASP A 87 -12.43 3.96 13.99
N LYS A 88 -11.21 3.49 14.28
CA LYS A 88 -10.38 4.05 15.35
C LYS A 88 -10.04 5.53 15.13
N VAL A 89 -9.67 5.92 13.90
CA VAL A 89 -9.35 7.32 13.59
C VAL A 89 -10.61 8.20 13.68
N THR A 90 -11.73 7.74 13.14
CA THR A 90 -13.00 8.50 13.15
C THR A 90 -13.63 8.61 14.54
N MET A 91 -13.55 7.55 15.37
CA MET A 91 -13.99 7.58 16.77
C MET A 91 -13.23 8.59 17.61
N LYS A 92 -11.97 8.87 17.27
CA LYS A 92 -11.16 9.92 17.92
C LYS A 92 -11.46 11.32 17.38
N GLY A 93 -12.43 11.48 16.48
CA GLY A 93 -12.90 12.78 15.98
C GLY A 93 -12.15 13.30 14.75
N VAL A 94 -11.27 12.50 14.14
CA VAL A 94 -10.57 12.88 12.91
C VAL A 94 -11.37 12.37 11.69
N PRO A 95 -11.93 13.26 10.85
CA PRO A 95 -12.67 12.83 9.68
C PRO A 95 -11.72 12.26 8.62
N ILE A 96 -12.14 11.16 7.99
CA ILE A 96 -11.43 10.59 6.85
C ILE A 96 -11.88 11.29 5.57
N ALA A 97 -10.95 11.99 4.93
CA ALA A 97 -11.10 12.65 3.63
C ALA A 97 -10.06 12.09 2.65
N ALA A 98 -10.06 10.76 2.49
CA ALA A 98 -9.19 10.05 1.56
C ALA A 98 -9.51 10.43 0.11
N ARG A 99 -8.48 10.59 -0.72
CA ARG A 99 -8.66 10.76 -2.17
C ARG A 99 -9.03 9.45 -2.84
N TYR A 100 -8.49 8.35 -2.32
CA TYR A 100 -8.74 7.01 -2.85
C TYR A 100 -9.56 6.20 -1.85
N THR A 101 -10.81 5.95 -2.22
CA THR A 101 -11.75 5.15 -1.42
C THR A 101 -11.70 3.67 -1.74
N VAL A 102 -11.21 3.30 -2.94
CA VAL A 102 -11.10 1.89 -3.37
C VAL A 102 -10.01 1.19 -2.55
N PRO A 103 -10.34 0.08 -1.86
CA PRO A 103 -9.41 -0.60 -0.97
C PRO A 103 -8.46 -1.52 -1.75
N SER A 104 -7.65 -0.97 -2.66
CA SER A 104 -6.61 -1.72 -3.36
C SER A 104 -5.34 -1.80 -2.51
N ALA A 105 -4.90 -3.01 -2.20
CA ALA A 105 -3.62 -3.27 -1.56
C ALA A 105 -2.52 -3.25 -2.62
N HIS A 106 -1.80 -2.13 -2.76
CA HIS A 106 -0.78 -2.01 -3.80
C HIS A 106 0.43 -1.17 -3.38
N ILE A 107 1.52 -1.39 -4.09
CA ILE A 107 2.76 -0.62 -4.01
C ILE A 107 3.01 -0.03 -5.38
N THR A 108 2.97 1.30 -5.47
CA THR A 108 3.37 1.98 -6.71
C THR A 108 4.85 1.68 -7.00
N ILE A 109 5.14 1.10 -8.16
CA ILE A 109 6.49 0.85 -8.65
C ILE A 109 6.97 2.04 -9.48
N ALA A 110 6.10 2.55 -10.37
CA ALA A 110 6.42 3.64 -11.27
C ALA A 110 5.22 4.57 -11.47
N ARG A 111 5.49 5.83 -11.83
CA ARG A 111 4.49 6.82 -12.23
C ARG A 111 4.73 7.22 -13.67
N VAL A 112 3.66 7.27 -14.46
CA VAL A 112 3.70 7.88 -15.79
C VAL A 112 3.73 9.39 -15.57
N VAL A 113 4.82 10.02 -15.96
CA VAL A 113 5.00 11.47 -15.88
C VAL A 113 4.96 12.03 -17.29
N ARG A 114 4.37 13.22 -17.46
CA ARG A 114 4.64 13.99 -18.68
C ARG A 114 6.13 14.33 -18.71
N PRO A 115 6.80 14.28 -19.87
CA PRO A 115 8.18 14.73 -19.97
C PRO A 115 8.27 16.17 -19.46
N ASP A 116 9.02 16.37 -18.37
CA ASP A 116 9.45 17.70 -17.99
C ASP A 116 10.40 18.19 -19.08
N THR A 117 9.93 19.12 -19.91
CA THR A 117 10.68 19.67 -21.05
C THR A 117 11.98 20.36 -20.62
N THR A 118 12.19 20.60 -19.32
CA THR A 118 13.43 21.17 -18.80
C THR A 118 14.47 20.11 -18.42
N LYS A 119 14.05 18.92 -17.95
CA LYS A 119 14.94 17.82 -17.54
C LYS A 119 15.14 16.75 -18.62
N PHE A 120 14.17 16.63 -19.51
CA PHE A 120 14.14 15.67 -20.60
C PHE A 120 14.14 16.39 -21.96
N ARG A 121 14.98 17.45 -22.08
CA ARG A 121 15.10 18.28 -23.30
C ARG A 121 15.36 17.51 -24.60
N ASN A 122 15.85 16.27 -24.50
CA ASN A 122 16.19 15.41 -25.63
C ASN A 122 15.17 14.29 -25.87
N LEU A 123 14.12 14.19 -25.07
CA LEU A 123 13.02 13.26 -25.34
C LEU A 123 11.96 14.02 -26.12
N ASP A 124 11.81 13.67 -27.39
CA ASP A 124 10.67 14.10 -28.18
C ASP A 124 9.39 13.64 -27.44
N PRO A 125 8.44 14.53 -27.10
CA PRO A 125 7.18 14.15 -26.46
C PRO A 125 6.36 13.12 -27.25
N THR A 126 6.68 12.92 -28.54
CA THR A 126 6.13 11.91 -29.43
C THR A 126 7.03 10.66 -29.58
N ALA A 127 8.18 10.60 -28.89
CA ALA A 127 9.16 9.51 -28.98
C ALA A 127 8.67 8.17 -28.44
N VAL A 128 7.66 8.17 -27.56
CA VAL A 128 7.03 6.92 -27.14
C VAL A 128 6.04 6.54 -28.23
N SER A 129 6.51 5.74 -29.18
CA SER A 129 5.63 5.14 -30.18
C SER A 129 4.66 4.15 -29.52
N ASP A 130 3.52 3.93 -30.17
CA ASP A 130 2.56 2.89 -29.76
C ASP A 130 3.22 1.51 -29.63
N ASP A 131 4.29 1.26 -30.42
CA ASP A 131 5.08 0.04 -30.36
C ASP A 131 5.84 -0.11 -29.03
N VAL A 132 6.45 0.96 -28.51
CA VAL A 132 7.14 0.93 -27.21
C VAL A 132 6.13 0.71 -26.07
N ALA A 133 4.97 1.35 -26.15
CA ALA A 133 3.89 1.14 -25.17
C ALA A 133 3.38 -0.31 -25.23
N ALA A 134 3.18 -0.86 -26.43
CA ALA A 134 2.76 -2.25 -26.63
C ALA A 134 3.80 -3.25 -26.09
N GLN A 135 5.09 -3.01 -26.32
CA GLN A 135 6.17 -3.85 -25.77
C GLN A 135 6.19 -3.82 -24.24
N LEU A 136 6.00 -2.65 -23.62
CA LEU A 136 5.89 -2.54 -22.16
C LEU A 136 4.69 -3.34 -21.63
N VAL A 137 3.52 -3.18 -22.24
CA VAL A 137 2.31 -3.91 -21.87
C VAL A 137 2.52 -5.41 -22.02
N ALA A 138 3.03 -5.88 -23.16
CA ALA A 138 3.31 -7.29 -23.40
C ALA A 138 4.27 -7.85 -22.34
N LYS A 139 5.32 -7.10 -22.00
CA LYS A 139 6.27 -7.52 -20.96
C LYS A 139 5.62 -7.61 -19.58
N ILE A 140 4.72 -6.69 -19.23
CA ILE A 140 3.97 -6.75 -17.98
C ILE A 140 3.06 -7.99 -17.97
N GLU A 141 2.38 -8.30 -19.08
CA GLU A 141 1.53 -9.48 -19.16
C GLU A 141 2.32 -10.79 -19.08
N ASP A 142 3.50 -10.86 -19.70
CA ASP A 142 4.42 -12.00 -19.58
C ASP A 142 4.84 -12.21 -18.11
N LEU A 143 5.23 -11.14 -17.41
CA LEU A 143 5.57 -11.19 -15.98
C LEU A 143 4.37 -11.62 -15.13
N ASN A 144 3.17 -11.14 -15.45
CA ASN A 144 1.96 -11.58 -14.77
C ASN A 144 1.64 -13.05 -15.02
N CYS A 145 1.88 -13.58 -16.23
CA CYS A 145 1.79 -15.01 -16.51
C CYS A 145 2.79 -15.80 -15.67
N GLU A 146 4.02 -15.29 -15.52
CA GLU A 146 5.04 -15.90 -14.65
C GLU A 146 4.62 -15.87 -13.17
N LEU A 147 4.14 -14.74 -12.66
CA LEU A 147 3.64 -14.62 -11.29
C LEU A 147 2.47 -15.59 -11.03
N ARG A 148 1.52 -15.70 -11.95
CA ARG A 148 0.38 -16.62 -11.80
C ARG A 148 0.79 -18.09 -11.91
N SER A 149 1.78 -18.43 -12.73
CA SER A 149 2.18 -19.82 -12.96
C SER A 149 3.16 -20.33 -11.91
N ASN A 150 4.14 -19.51 -11.51
CA ASN A 150 5.21 -19.91 -10.61
C ASN A 150 4.94 -19.46 -9.18
N VAL A 151 4.62 -18.19 -8.97
CA VAL A 151 4.41 -17.63 -7.62
C VAL A 151 3.09 -18.15 -7.06
N TRP A 152 1.99 -18.15 -7.82
CA TRP A 152 0.72 -18.61 -7.26
C TRP A 152 0.66 -20.12 -7.01
N ARG A 153 1.33 -20.94 -7.81
CA ARG A 153 1.41 -22.39 -7.53
C ARG A 153 2.30 -22.72 -6.33
N ARG A 154 3.25 -21.83 -6.01
CA ARG A 154 4.00 -21.86 -4.75
C ARG A 154 3.21 -21.28 -3.58
N LEU A 155 2.06 -20.61 -3.80
CA LEU A 155 1.19 -20.18 -2.70
C LEU A 155 0.61 -21.43 -2.03
N GLY A 156 1.16 -21.70 -0.85
CA GLY A 156 1.19 -22.97 -0.13
C GLY A 156 2.48 -23.01 0.72
N ASP A 157 3.54 -22.40 0.20
CA ASP A 157 4.67 -21.83 0.94
C ASP A 157 4.54 -20.29 1.00
N PRO A 158 4.14 -19.74 2.16
CA PRO A 158 4.09 -18.31 2.47
C PRO A 158 5.32 -17.47 2.08
N SER A 159 6.50 -18.06 1.95
CA SER A 159 7.74 -17.33 1.70
C SER A 159 7.91 -16.84 0.25
N GLN A 160 6.95 -17.11 -0.65
CA GLN A 160 7.13 -16.99 -2.12
C GLN A 160 6.23 -15.96 -2.82
N GLY A 161 5.44 -15.17 -2.10
CA GLY A 161 4.53 -14.19 -2.73
C GLY A 161 3.44 -13.65 -1.81
N GLN A 162 3.64 -13.78 -0.51
CA GLN A 162 2.76 -13.26 0.53
C GLN A 162 3.42 -12.06 1.19
N TRP A 163 2.57 -11.15 1.66
CA TRP A 163 2.95 -10.05 2.51
C TRP A 163 2.12 -10.10 3.78
N VAL A 164 2.77 -10.28 4.93
CA VAL A 164 2.14 -10.14 6.25
C VAL A 164 2.32 -8.70 6.71
N VAL A 165 1.21 -7.98 6.89
CA VAL A 165 1.25 -6.56 7.26
C VAL A 165 1.70 -6.44 8.71
N GLY A 166 2.72 -5.61 8.97
CA GLY A 166 3.26 -5.41 10.32
C GLY A 166 4.43 -6.32 10.70
N HIS A 167 4.90 -7.20 9.80
CA HIS A 167 5.87 -8.26 10.13
C HIS A 167 7.22 -7.71 10.65
N GLU A 168 7.95 -6.98 9.81
CA GLU A 168 9.26 -6.39 10.17
C GLU A 168 9.11 -5.08 10.93
N LYS A 169 8.08 -4.30 10.60
CA LYS A 169 7.75 -3.00 11.17
C LYS A 169 6.24 -2.86 11.19
N GLY A 170 5.73 -2.21 12.23
CA GLY A 170 4.31 -1.87 12.35
C GLY A 170 3.89 -0.80 11.34
N LEU A 171 2.70 -0.26 11.53
CA LEU A 171 2.20 0.80 10.67
C LEU A 171 2.97 2.10 10.92
N GLU A 172 3.24 2.83 9.85
CA GLU A 172 3.93 4.11 9.90
C GLU A 172 2.94 5.24 9.62
N LEU A 173 2.82 6.17 10.56
CA LEU A 173 2.06 7.40 10.34
C LEU A 173 3.00 8.46 9.76
N ILE A 174 2.64 8.95 8.58
CA ILE A 174 3.40 9.96 7.85
C ILE A 174 2.47 11.12 7.50
N TRP A 175 2.97 12.34 7.61
CA TRP A 175 2.25 13.55 7.21
C TRP A 175 3.09 14.44 6.27
N GLY A 176 2.51 15.53 5.79
CA GLY A 176 3.18 16.47 4.88
C GLY A 176 3.15 16.03 3.42
N THR A 177 4.23 16.27 2.67
CA THR A 177 4.33 15.90 1.25
C THR A 177 4.64 14.41 1.08
N THR A 178 3.69 13.56 1.47
CA THR A 178 3.82 12.10 1.42
C THR A 178 4.02 11.55 0.00
N TRP A 179 3.54 12.29 -1.00
CA TRP A 179 3.81 12.01 -2.42
C TRP A 179 5.32 12.01 -2.69
N TYR A 180 5.80 10.94 -3.32
CA TYR A 180 7.22 10.69 -3.62
C TYR A 180 8.12 10.50 -2.39
N GLY A 181 7.56 10.16 -1.23
CA GLY A 181 8.34 9.78 -0.04
C GLY A 181 8.97 10.95 0.71
N LYS A 182 8.49 12.18 0.51
CA LYS A 182 8.97 13.40 1.21
C LYS A 182 8.13 13.75 2.44
N GLY A 183 7.37 12.79 2.96
CA GLY A 183 6.58 13.01 4.16
C GLY A 183 7.45 12.90 5.41
N GLU A 184 6.95 13.45 6.51
CA GLU A 184 7.58 13.36 7.82
C GLU A 184 6.91 12.25 8.64
N ARG A 185 7.74 11.41 9.26
CA ARG A 185 7.26 10.36 10.17
C ARG A 185 6.80 10.99 11.48
N VAL A 186 5.58 10.66 11.89
CA VAL A 186 5.03 11.01 13.21
C VAL A 186 5.27 9.87 14.18
N VAL A 187 4.87 8.65 13.81
CA VAL A 187 5.05 7.44 14.61
C VAL A 187 5.37 6.25 13.70
N LEU A 188 6.17 5.33 14.21
CA LEU A 188 6.42 4.03 13.60
C LEU A 188 6.09 2.95 14.63
N GLY A 189 5.21 2.03 14.25
CA GLY A 189 4.86 0.89 15.08
C GLY A 189 5.92 -0.20 15.08
N GLU A 190 5.80 -1.11 16.04
CA GLU A 190 6.66 -2.27 16.22
C GLU A 190 6.30 -3.40 15.26
N GLY A 191 7.33 -4.07 14.76
CA GLY A 191 7.17 -5.37 14.12
C GLY A 191 6.98 -6.48 15.15
N PHE A 192 6.60 -7.67 14.70
CA PHE A 192 6.43 -8.84 15.57
C PHE A 192 7.44 -9.96 15.27
N VAL A 193 8.59 -9.59 14.69
CA VAL A 193 9.77 -10.43 14.42
C VAL A 193 11.05 -9.72 14.82
#